data_AF-A0A968XJY1-F1
#
_entry.id   AF-A0A968XJY1-F1
#
_cell.length_a   1.000
_cell.length_b   1.000
_cell.length_c   1.000
_cell.angle_alpha   90.00
_cell.angle_beta   90.00
_cell.angle_gamma   90.00
#
_symmetry.space_group_name_H-M   'P 1'
#
loop_
_entity.id
_entity.type
_entity.pdbx_description
1 polymer ?
#
loop_
_entity_poly.entity_id
_entity_poly.type
_entity_poly.pdbx_seq_one_letter_code
_entity_poly.pdbx_strand_id
1 'polypeptide(L)'
;MKKCPVCKNTYTDDSLQFCLADGTALAFLSTEQPTEQFSAATNPIRVDFVKEEIPTIVAKKDFSGFEREEKKEKGWNLVYGLIIGFVGSAILALIFIGIIVWQRMQLTETGNNNKPTPTVANTPNQTPTPDEAAILKEKIANLEKKVQEQKNTKPTVPTIANTSTPQTTKVTARVNSPGDGFLALRTQPSAETGDRILQIPHGATVRVNACLPKVAGKKGRWCRVDYNGNSGWAFDGFLIY
;
A
#
# COMPACT_ATOMS: atom_id res chain seq x y z
N MET A 1 16.05 9.64 12.08
CA MET A 1 15.79 8.19 12.30
C MET A 1 14.34 7.90 12.02
N LYS A 2 14.08 7.02 11.05
CA LYS A 2 12.71 6.61 10.70
C LYS A 2 12.46 5.18 11.17
N LYS A 3 11.22 4.88 11.56
CA LYS A 3 10.86 3.55 12.05
C LYS A 3 9.72 2.96 11.22
N CYS A 4 9.87 1.69 10.87
CA CYS A 4 8.80 0.95 10.21
C CYS A 4 7.71 0.60 11.25
N PRO A 5 6.44 0.93 11.01
CA PRO A 5 5.36 0.60 11.93
C PRO A 5 5.03 -0.91 11.96
N VAL A 6 5.41 -1.65 10.91
CA VAL A 6 5.08 -3.07 10.75
C VAL A 6 6.19 -3.95 11.31
N CYS A 7 7.42 -3.83 10.83
CA CYS A 7 8.53 -4.67 11.29
C CYS A 7 9.35 -4.08 12.44
N LYS A 8 9.06 -2.84 12.87
CA LYS A 8 9.75 -2.12 13.95
C LYS A 8 11.25 -1.85 13.73
N ASN A 9 11.78 -2.14 12.55
CA ASN A 9 13.15 -1.77 12.18
C ASN A 9 13.30 -0.25 12.18
N THR A 10 14.45 0.20 12.66
CA THR A 10 14.82 1.61 12.70
C THR A 10 15.93 1.85 11.68
N TYR A 11 15.72 2.84 10.83
CA TYR A 11 16.66 3.23 9.78
C TYR A 11 17.24 4.60 10.12
N THR A 12 18.55 4.72 9.98
CA THR A 12 19.31 5.97 10.19
C THR A 12 19.36 6.83 8.93
N ASP A 13 19.06 6.26 7.77
CA ASP A 13 19.06 6.95 6.48
C ASP A 13 17.71 7.67 6.25
N ASP A 14 17.77 9.00 6.16
CA ASP A 14 16.60 9.86 5.99
C ASP A 14 16.10 9.92 4.53
N SER A 15 16.87 9.40 3.56
CA SER A 15 16.45 9.29 2.15
C SER A 15 15.47 8.13 1.90
N LEU A 16 15.47 7.12 2.78
CA LEU A 16 14.55 5.98 2.69
C LEU A 16 13.12 6.41 3.05
N GLN A 17 12.21 6.26 2.10
CA GLN A 17 10.77 6.51 2.30
C GLN A 17 10.01 5.23 2.68
N PHE A 18 10.56 4.07 2.33
CA PHE A 18 9.95 2.75 2.51
C PHE A 18 10.90 1.80 3.23
N CYS A 19 10.34 0.89 4.01
CA CYS A 19 11.07 -0.15 4.70
C CYS A 19 11.54 -1.22 3.71
N LEU A 20 12.79 -1.68 3.85
CA LEU A 20 13.39 -2.64 2.92
C LEU A 20 12.85 -4.07 3.08
N ALA A 21 12.30 -4.40 4.25
CA ALA A 21 11.81 -5.75 4.53
C ALA A 21 10.40 -6.01 3.97
N ASP A 22 9.54 -4.99 3.96
CA ASP A 22 8.10 -5.13 3.70
C ASP A 22 7.52 -4.04 2.79
N GLY A 23 8.31 -3.03 2.41
CA GLY A 23 7.87 -1.91 1.58
C GLY A 23 6.96 -0.90 2.30
N THR A 24 6.74 -1.05 3.61
CA THR A 24 5.87 -0.15 4.38
C THR A 24 6.48 1.25 4.47
N ALA A 25 5.66 2.30 4.32
CA ALA A 25 6.10 3.69 4.47
C ALA A 25 6.68 3.93 5.88
N LEU A 26 7.87 4.53 5.95
CA LEU A 26 8.54 4.78 7.22
C LEU A 26 7.99 6.06 7.88
N ALA A 27 7.62 5.97 9.16
CA ALA A 27 7.19 7.12 9.93
C ALA A 27 8.41 7.85 10.51
N PHE A 28 8.40 9.19 10.46
CA PHE A 28 9.35 10.02 11.18
C PHE A 28 9.04 9.92 12.68
N LEU A 29 10.02 9.51 13.47
CA LEU A 29 9.95 9.68 14.91
C LEU A 29 10.24 11.16 15.20
N SER A 30 9.21 11.99 15.14
CA SER A 30 9.26 13.34 15.72
C SER A 30 9.15 13.19 17.23
N THR A 31 10.27 13.25 17.92
CA THR A 31 10.31 13.51 19.35
C THR A 31 9.68 14.90 19.60
N GLU A 32 8.47 14.89 20.15
CA GLU A 32 7.79 15.92 20.94
C GLU A 32 8.05 17.42 20.66
N GLN A 33 7.01 18.13 20.20
CA GLN A 33 6.27 19.08 21.05
C GLN A 33 5.00 19.59 20.32
N PRO A 34 3.82 19.64 20.98
CA PRO A 34 2.67 20.37 20.45
C PRO A 34 3.01 21.86 20.49
N THR A 35 3.14 22.49 19.32
CA THR A 35 3.26 23.95 19.26
C THR A 35 1.89 24.55 19.57
N GLU A 36 1.82 25.29 20.67
CA GLU A 36 0.62 25.95 21.15
C GLU A 36 0.04 26.94 20.12
N GLN A 37 -1.29 27.00 20.11
CA GLN A 37 -2.07 27.97 19.35
C GLN A 37 -1.75 29.39 19.85
N PHE A 38 -1.20 30.24 18.99
CA PHE A 38 -1.26 31.68 19.20
C PHE A 38 -2.68 32.18 18.88
N SER A 39 -3.47 32.37 19.93
CA SER A 39 -4.69 33.16 19.91
C SER A 39 -4.34 34.63 19.71
N ALA A 40 -4.27 35.10 18.46
CA ALA A 40 -4.17 36.51 18.17
C ALA A 40 -5.54 37.17 18.40
N ALA A 41 -5.76 37.67 19.61
CA ALA A 41 -6.81 38.66 19.89
C ALA A 41 -6.37 39.99 19.26
N THR A 42 -6.89 40.31 18.08
CA THR A 42 -6.81 41.65 17.51
C THR A 42 -8.22 42.15 17.29
N ASN A 43 -8.62 43.11 18.12
CA ASN A 43 -9.86 43.87 17.97
C ASN A 43 -10.00 44.37 16.52
N PRO A 44 -11.06 44.02 15.78
CA PRO A 44 -11.35 44.73 14.55
C PRO A 44 -11.88 46.12 14.92
N ILE A 45 -11.13 47.13 14.50
CA ILE A 45 -11.54 48.54 14.44
C ILE A 45 -12.92 48.60 13.77
N ARG A 46 -13.93 49.10 14.51
CA ARG A 46 -15.25 49.43 13.95
C ARG A 46 -15.10 50.62 13.01
N VAL A 47 -15.54 50.45 11.78
CA VAL A 47 -15.91 51.56 10.90
C VAL A 47 -17.43 51.66 10.96
N ASP A 48 -17.94 52.75 11.52
CA ASP A 48 -19.37 53.03 11.58
C ASP A 48 -19.89 53.31 10.17
N PHE A 49 -20.63 52.35 9.60
CA PHE A 49 -21.43 52.59 8.41
C PHE A 49 -22.81 53.09 8.85
N VAL A 50 -23.15 54.31 8.41
CA VAL A 50 -24.46 54.92 8.54
C VAL A 50 -25.50 53.99 7.91
N LYS A 51 -26.42 53.51 8.74
CA LYS A 51 -27.54 52.67 8.36
C LYS A 51 -28.68 53.59 7.88
N GLU A 52 -28.80 53.75 6.57
CA GLU A 52 -30.04 54.27 5.97
C GLU A 52 -31.15 53.22 6.09
N GLU A 53 -32.27 53.66 6.65
CA GLU A 53 -33.47 52.87 6.85
C GLU A 53 -34.20 52.67 5.52
N ILE A 54 -34.37 51.42 5.10
CA ILE A 54 -35.30 51.04 4.03
C ILE A 54 -36.23 49.95 4.60
N PRO A 55 -37.55 50.08 4.45
CA PRO A 55 -38.53 49.30 5.19
C PRO A 55 -38.61 47.82 4.76
N THR A 56 -38.54 46.97 5.78
CA THR A 56 -39.34 45.78 6.05
C THR A 56 -40.18 45.20 4.89
N ILE A 57 -39.75 44.04 4.38
CA ILE A 57 -40.66 42.98 3.93
C ILE A 57 -40.27 41.68 4.63
N VAL A 58 -41.04 41.35 5.67
CA VAL A 58 -40.95 40.10 6.43
C VAL A 58 -41.51 38.98 5.57
N ALA A 59 -40.65 38.12 5.03
CA ALA A 59 -41.05 36.80 4.56
C ALA A 59 -40.81 35.81 5.69
N LYS A 60 -41.85 35.58 6.50
CA LYS A 60 -41.93 34.50 7.48
C LYS A 60 -41.94 33.19 6.69
N LYS A 61 -40.86 32.41 6.73
CA LYS A 61 -40.88 31.03 6.27
C LYS A 61 -40.95 30.14 7.50
N ASP A 62 -42.17 29.70 7.79
CA ASP A 62 -42.48 28.77 8.86
C ASP A 62 -41.66 27.48 8.67
N PHE A 63 -40.75 27.23 9.61
CA PHE A 63 -40.05 25.97 9.76
C PHE A 63 -40.94 25.06 10.61
N SER A 64 -41.95 24.46 9.99
CA SER A 64 -42.67 23.33 10.60
C SER A 64 -41.73 22.13 10.62
N GLY A 65 -41.57 21.55 11.80
CA GLY A 65 -40.59 20.52 12.12
C GLY A 65 -40.65 19.28 11.25
N PHE A 66 -39.48 18.75 10.94
CA PHE A 66 -39.32 17.32 10.69
C PHE A 66 -39.05 16.66 12.04
N GLU A 67 -40.10 16.05 12.59
CA GLU A 67 -40.03 15.11 13.69
C GLU A 67 -38.97 14.04 13.37
N ARG A 68 -37.93 14.02 14.19
CA ARG A 68 -36.97 12.92 14.26
C ARG A 68 -37.66 11.80 15.02
N GLU A 69 -38.23 10.82 14.31
CA GLU A 69 -38.65 9.58 14.94
C GLU A 69 -37.43 8.81 15.46
N GLU A 70 -37.21 8.88 16.78
CA GLU A 70 -36.38 7.93 17.51
C GLU A 70 -37.09 6.57 17.56
N LYS A 71 -36.78 5.67 16.62
CA LYS A 71 -37.12 4.25 16.81
C LYS A 71 -36.06 3.57 17.67
N LYS A 72 -36.40 3.48 18.95
CA LYS A 72 -35.72 2.71 19.99
C LYS A 72 -35.89 1.21 19.74
N GLU A 73 -34.74 0.54 19.62
CA GLU A 73 -34.38 -0.87 19.86
C GLU A 73 -35.48 -1.95 19.89
N LYS A 74 -35.22 -3.04 19.13
CA LYS A 74 -35.17 -4.41 19.68
C LYS A 74 -34.62 -5.41 18.66
N GLY A 75 -33.53 -6.08 19.05
CA GLY A 75 -33.24 -7.46 18.63
C GLY A 75 -32.22 -7.65 17.51
N TRP A 76 -30.93 -7.43 17.76
CA TRP A 76 -29.87 -7.97 16.88
C TRP A 76 -28.60 -8.43 17.61
N ASN A 77 -28.76 -9.02 18.80
CA ASN A 77 -27.63 -9.59 19.57
C ASN A 77 -27.51 -11.13 19.51
N LEU A 78 -28.36 -11.83 18.72
CA LEU A 78 -28.32 -13.30 18.65
C LEU A 78 -27.37 -13.85 17.57
N VAL A 79 -27.10 -13.09 16.51
CA VAL A 79 -26.31 -13.57 15.35
C VAL A 79 -24.80 -13.44 15.58
N TYR A 80 -24.35 -12.38 16.27
CA TYR A 80 -22.92 -12.19 16.56
C TYR A 80 -22.36 -13.25 17.54
N GLY A 81 -23.17 -13.75 18.46
CA GLY A 81 -22.75 -14.81 19.41
C GLY A 81 -22.45 -16.14 18.72
N LEU A 82 -23.24 -16.52 17.70
CA LEU A 82 -23.03 -17.77 16.96
C LEU A 82 -21.81 -17.67 16.02
N ILE A 83 -21.62 -16.55 15.33
CA ILE A 83 -20.48 -16.39 14.40
C ILE A 83 -19.15 -16.32 15.15
N ILE A 84 -19.07 -15.60 16.29
CA ILE A 84 -17.86 -15.56 17.12
C ILE A 84 -17.60 -16.93 17.78
N GLY A 85 -18.65 -17.66 18.17
CA GLY A 85 -18.53 -19.01 18.70
C GLY A 85 -17.97 -20.02 17.69
N PHE A 86 -18.44 -19.99 16.44
CA PHE A 86 -17.95 -20.90 15.39
C PHE A 86 -16.52 -20.57 14.93
N VAL A 87 -16.18 -19.28 14.78
CA VAL A 87 -14.82 -18.86 14.37
C VAL A 87 -13.81 -19.11 15.50
N GLY A 88 -14.18 -18.82 16.76
CA GLY A 88 -13.34 -19.12 17.92
C GLY A 88 -13.11 -20.62 18.12
N SER A 89 -14.16 -21.43 17.95
CA SER A 89 -14.07 -22.89 18.04
C SER A 89 -13.16 -23.49 16.95
N ALA A 90 -13.28 -22.99 15.71
CA ALA A 90 -12.43 -23.46 14.61
C ALA A 90 -10.93 -23.15 14.85
N ILE A 91 -10.62 -21.97 15.38
CA ILE A 91 -9.22 -21.59 15.69
C ILE A 91 -8.66 -22.45 16.82
N LEU A 92 -9.44 -22.70 17.88
CA LEU A 92 -9.02 -23.57 18.99
C LEU A 92 -8.84 -25.03 18.55
N ALA A 93 -9.68 -25.54 17.65
CA ALA A 93 -9.54 -26.87 17.08
C ALA A 93 -8.25 -27.02 16.26
N LEU A 94 -7.89 -26.02 15.45
CA LEU A 94 -6.64 -26.04 14.66
C LEU A 94 -5.39 -26.01 15.56
N ILE A 95 -5.43 -25.25 16.66
CA ILE A 95 -4.35 -25.22 17.64
C ILE A 95 -4.22 -26.58 18.33
N PHE A 96 -5.34 -27.21 18.73
CA PHE A 96 -5.31 -28.54 19.35
C PHE A 96 -4.80 -29.64 18.40
N ILE A 97 -5.22 -29.61 17.13
CA ILE A 97 -4.72 -30.55 16.11
C ILE A 97 -3.21 -30.35 15.89
N GLY A 98 -2.74 -29.09 15.84
CA GLY A 98 -1.32 -28.77 15.73
C GLY A 98 -0.48 -29.31 16.90
N ILE A 99 -0.98 -29.19 18.13
CA ILE A 99 -0.30 -29.73 19.33
C ILE A 99 -0.23 -31.26 19.29
N ILE A 100 -1.29 -31.94 18.86
CA ILE A 100 -1.32 -33.41 18.73
C ILE A 100 -0.33 -33.89 17.67
N VAL A 101 -0.26 -33.22 16.51
CA VAL A 101 0.71 -33.54 15.45
C VAL A 101 2.14 -33.29 15.93
N TRP A 102 2.38 -32.19 16.64
CA TRP A 102 3.71 -31.89 17.20
C TRP A 102 4.14 -32.91 18.25
N GLN A 103 3.25 -33.34 19.15
CA GLN A 103 3.55 -34.40 20.12
C GLN A 103 3.84 -35.75 19.47
N ARG A 104 3.14 -36.10 18.37
CA ARG A 104 3.41 -37.32 17.61
C ARG A 104 4.78 -37.29 16.91
N MET A 105 5.25 -36.11 16.54
CA MET A 105 6.55 -35.92 15.88
C MET A 105 7.72 -36.02 16.87
N GLN A 106 7.56 -35.59 18.13
CA GLN A 106 8.64 -35.64 19.13
C GLN A 106 8.96 -37.05 19.67
N LEU A 107 8.11 -38.06 19.41
CA LEU A 107 8.34 -39.44 19.90
C LEU A 107 9.06 -40.34 18.89
N THR A 108 9.53 -39.81 17.75
CA THR A 108 10.26 -40.61 16.73
C THR A 108 11.79 -40.51 16.79
N GLU A 109 12.36 -39.78 17.76
CA GLU A 109 13.82 -39.70 17.94
C GLU A 109 14.29 -40.35 19.24
N THR A 110 14.04 -41.65 19.39
CA THR A 110 14.84 -42.48 20.30
C THR A 110 15.22 -43.79 19.60
N GLY A 111 16.42 -43.81 19.04
CA GLY A 111 16.93 -44.96 18.30
C GLY A 111 18.42 -44.88 18.01
N ASN A 112 19.22 -45.28 19.01
CA ASN A 112 20.59 -45.79 18.94
C ASN A 112 21.78 -44.83 18.93
N ASN A 113 22.37 -44.72 20.12
CA ASN A 113 23.77 -44.47 20.40
C ASN A 113 24.69 -45.47 19.69
N ASN A 114 25.79 -45.00 19.09
CA ASN A 114 27.11 -45.61 19.23
C ASN A 114 28.24 -44.58 19.00
N LYS A 115 28.97 -44.32 20.08
CA LYS A 115 30.30 -43.67 20.25
C LYS A 115 31.37 -44.43 19.40
N PRO A 116 32.59 -43.92 19.06
CA PRO A 116 33.42 -42.94 19.79
C PRO A 116 34.20 -41.86 19.00
N THR A 117 34.50 -40.77 19.71
CA THR A 117 35.61 -39.81 19.50
C THR A 117 36.98 -40.50 19.60
N PRO A 118 38.01 -39.99 18.87
CA PRO A 118 39.15 -39.41 19.59
C PRO A 118 39.74 -38.12 18.94
N THR A 119 40.14 -37.21 19.84
CA THR A 119 41.41 -36.44 19.83
C THR A 119 41.59 -35.20 18.94
N VAL A 120 42.15 -34.19 19.63
CA VAL A 120 42.39 -32.78 19.32
C VAL A 120 43.72 -32.56 18.57
N ALA A 121 43.71 -31.49 17.74
CA ALA A 121 44.81 -30.66 17.23
C ALA A 121 45.88 -31.25 16.30
N ASN A 122 45.89 -30.78 15.04
CA ASN A 122 46.92 -29.84 14.54
C ASN A 122 46.55 -29.31 13.14
N THR A 123 46.46 -27.99 13.01
CA THR A 123 46.43 -27.23 11.74
C THR A 123 47.85 -27.22 11.14
N PRO A 124 48.03 -27.25 9.80
CA PRO A 124 48.19 -25.97 9.09
C PRO A 124 47.58 -25.93 7.68
N ASN A 125 46.87 -24.83 7.42
CA ASN A 125 46.96 -24.01 6.21
C ASN A 125 46.93 -24.75 4.85
N GLN A 126 45.73 -25.00 4.32
CA GLN A 126 45.56 -25.43 2.93
C GLN A 126 45.56 -24.21 2.01
N THR A 127 46.72 -23.98 1.39
CA THR A 127 46.91 -23.30 0.12
C THR A 127 45.90 -23.83 -0.91
N PRO A 128 45.14 -22.97 -1.63
CA PRO A 128 44.18 -23.46 -2.61
C PRO A 128 44.91 -24.07 -3.80
N THR A 129 44.53 -25.31 -4.09
CA THR A 129 44.98 -26.16 -5.18
C THR A 129 44.86 -25.42 -6.54
N PRO A 130 45.87 -25.49 -7.43
CA PRO A 130 45.91 -24.74 -8.69
C PRO A 130 44.71 -24.92 -9.62
N ASP A 131 44.00 -26.04 -9.48
CA ASP A 131 42.88 -26.41 -10.36
C ASP A 131 41.61 -25.60 -10.05
N GLU A 132 41.34 -25.27 -8.79
CA GLU A 132 40.12 -24.55 -8.40
C GLU A 132 40.20 -23.06 -8.79
N ALA A 133 41.40 -22.46 -8.69
CA ALA A 133 41.66 -21.10 -9.16
C ALA A 133 41.58 -20.98 -10.68
N ALA A 134 41.95 -22.02 -11.43
CA ALA A 134 41.79 -22.05 -12.88
C ALA A 134 40.30 -22.18 -13.26
N ILE A 135 39.54 -23.04 -12.57
CA ILE A 135 38.10 -23.21 -12.77
C ILE A 135 37.34 -21.92 -12.44
N LEU A 136 37.73 -21.19 -11.38
CA LEU A 136 37.09 -19.93 -11.01
C LEU A 136 37.34 -18.82 -12.04
N LYS A 137 38.58 -18.73 -12.56
CA LYS A 137 38.94 -17.78 -13.61
C LYS A 137 38.19 -18.07 -14.92
N GLU A 138 38.02 -19.34 -15.28
CA GLU A 138 37.23 -19.74 -16.43
C GLU A 138 35.74 -19.35 -16.26
N LYS A 139 35.20 -19.54 -15.05
CA LYS A 139 33.79 -19.20 -14.74
C LYS A 139 33.53 -17.69 -14.79
N ILE A 140 34.46 -16.88 -14.29
CA ILE A 140 34.37 -15.42 -14.34
C ILE A 140 34.41 -14.94 -15.79
N ALA A 141 35.33 -15.47 -16.62
CA ALA A 141 35.40 -15.12 -18.04
C ALA A 141 34.12 -15.50 -18.81
N ASN A 142 33.51 -16.65 -18.49
CA ASN A 142 32.26 -17.10 -19.11
C ASN A 142 31.05 -16.25 -18.67
N LEU A 143 31.00 -15.82 -17.41
CA LEU A 143 29.97 -14.92 -16.88
C LEU A 143 30.08 -13.50 -17.46
N GLU A 144 31.29 -12.97 -17.56
CA GLU A 144 31.54 -11.65 -18.16
C GLU A 144 31.16 -11.62 -19.64
N LYS A 145 31.45 -12.71 -20.38
CA LYS A 145 31.00 -12.87 -21.77
C LYS A 145 29.48 -12.84 -21.89
N LYS A 146 28.74 -13.51 -20.99
CA LYS A 146 27.28 -13.48 -20.95
C LYS A 146 26.70 -12.11 -20.61
N VAL A 147 27.33 -11.36 -19.72
CA VAL A 147 26.90 -9.99 -19.36
C VAL A 147 27.13 -9.01 -20.51
N GLN A 148 28.22 -9.16 -21.27
CA GLN A 148 28.47 -8.34 -22.45
C GLN A 148 27.51 -8.67 -23.61
N GLU A 149 27.10 -9.93 -23.78
CA GLU A 149 26.04 -10.32 -24.72
C GLU A 149 24.66 -9.71 -24.35
N GLN A 150 24.35 -9.58 -23.06
CA GLN A 150 23.14 -8.90 -22.58
C GLN A 150 23.20 -7.36 -22.71
N LYS A 151 24.41 -6.78 -22.71
CA LYS A 151 24.60 -5.32 -22.84
C LYS A 151 24.59 -4.84 -24.30
N ASN A 152 24.94 -5.70 -25.26
CA ASN A 152 25.03 -5.37 -26.69
C ASN A 152 23.85 -5.86 -27.55
N THR A 153 22.85 -6.53 -26.97
CA THR A 153 21.59 -6.81 -27.65
C THR A 153 20.60 -5.67 -27.42
N LYS A 154 20.57 -4.72 -28.36
CA LYS A 154 19.37 -3.92 -28.65
C LYS A 154 18.20 -4.91 -28.74
N PRO A 155 17.07 -4.70 -28.03
CA PRO A 155 16.03 -5.73 -27.93
C PRO A 155 15.31 -5.92 -29.27
N THR A 156 15.81 -6.85 -30.08
CA THR A 156 15.08 -7.47 -31.18
C THR A 156 14.48 -8.76 -30.63
N VAL A 157 13.20 -8.68 -30.28
CA VAL A 157 12.39 -9.77 -29.74
C VAL A 157 12.12 -10.82 -30.85
N PRO A 158 12.33 -12.13 -30.61
CA PRO A 158 11.82 -13.16 -31.50
C PRO A 158 10.29 -13.26 -31.40
N THR A 159 9.64 -13.14 -32.56
CA THR A 159 8.20 -13.31 -32.77
C THR A 159 7.78 -14.76 -32.50
N ILE A 160 6.98 -14.96 -31.46
CA ILE A 160 5.97 -16.04 -31.40
C ILE A 160 4.65 -15.40 -30.96
N ALA A 161 3.60 -15.76 -31.70
CA ALA A 161 2.28 -15.15 -31.73
C ALA A 161 1.51 -15.19 -30.38
N ASN A 162 0.60 -14.21 -30.25
CA ASN A 162 -0.42 -14.03 -29.22
C ASN A 162 0.02 -13.30 -27.94
N THR A 163 0.24 -11.98 -28.02
CA THR A 163 0.07 -11.04 -26.90
C THR A 163 -0.14 -9.64 -27.46
N SER A 164 -1.26 -9.00 -27.15
CA SER A 164 -1.61 -7.64 -27.58
C SER A 164 -0.63 -6.62 -26.99
N THR A 165 0.23 -6.06 -27.85
CA THR A 165 1.17 -4.98 -27.55
C THR A 165 0.41 -3.72 -27.10
N PRO A 166 0.63 -3.17 -25.88
CA PRO A 166 0.03 -1.90 -25.50
C PRO A 166 0.80 -0.76 -26.18
N GLN A 167 0.24 -0.27 -27.28
CA GLN A 167 0.67 0.94 -27.97
C GLN A 167 0.67 2.09 -26.95
N THR A 168 1.86 2.59 -26.59
CA THR A 168 2.03 3.67 -25.61
C THR A 168 1.68 5.02 -26.26
N THR A 169 0.40 5.23 -26.57
CA THR A 169 -0.12 6.56 -26.84
C THR A 169 -0.17 7.29 -25.50
N LYS A 170 0.52 8.43 -25.41
CA LYS A 170 0.54 9.27 -24.21
C LYS A 170 -0.81 9.98 -24.11
N VAL A 171 -1.82 9.28 -23.59
CA VAL A 171 -3.18 9.79 -23.47
C VAL A 171 -3.26 10.69 -22.25
N THR A 172 -3.82 11.89 -22.41
CA THR A 172 -4.15 12.80 -21.30
C THR A 172 -5.65 12.85 -21.12
N ALA A 173 -6.11 13.00 -19.88
CA ALA A 173 -7.52 13.12 -19.55
C ALA A 173 -7.73 14.23 -18.51
N ARG A 174 -8.91 14.84 -18.50
CA ARG A 174 -9.36 15.74 -17.44
C ARG A 174 -10.19 15.02 -16.40
N VAL A 175 -9.99 15.39 -15.14
CA VAL A 175 -10.76 14.88 -14.00
C VAL A 175 -12.11 15.58 -13.93
N ASN A 176 -13.18 14.78 -13.91
CA ASN A 176 -14.56 15.22 -13.76
C ASN A 176 -15.20 14.61 -12.51
N SER A 177 -14.93 15.22 -11.36
CA SER A 177 -15.57 14.87 -10.07
C SER A 177 -16.27 16.09 -9.45
N PRO A 178 -17.41 16.55 -9.99
CA PRO A 178 -18.09 17.75 -9.51
C PRO A 178 -18.81 17.57 -8.17
N GLY A 179 -19.15 16.32 -7.80
CA GLY A 179 -19.78 16.02 -6.52
C GLY A 179 -18.79 16.11 -5.35
N ASP A 180 -17.78 15.23 -5.35
CA ASP A 180 -16.80 15.16 -4.27
C ASP A 180 -15.71 16.23 -4.38
N GLY A 181 -15.61 16.92 -5.52
CA GLY A 181 -14.60 17.95 -5.81
C GLY A 181 -13.21 17.41 -6.16
N PHE A 182 -12.97 16.10 -6.03
CA PHE A 182 -11.71 15.45 -6.37
C PHE A 182 -11.89 14.01 -6.84
N LEU A 183 -10.87 13.47 -7.50
CA LEU A 183 -10.70 12.06 -7.84
C LEU A 183 -9.59 11.47 -6.99
N ALA A 184 -9.87 10.37 -6.28
CA ALA A 184 -8.87 9.70 -5.47
C ALA A 184 -7.87 8.94 -6.35
N LEU A 185 -6.57 9.23 -6.17
CA LEU A 185 -5.48 8.40 -6.66
C LEU A 185 -5.13 7.38 -5.60
N ARG A 186 -5.14 6.09 -5.95
CA ARG A 186 -5.03 4.98 -4.99
C ARG A 186 -3.83 4.07 -5.26
N THR A 187 -3.40 3.33 -4.24
CA THR A 187 -2.31 2.35 -4.33
C THR A 187 -2.70 1.10 -5.12
N GLN A 188 -3.98 0.72 -5.09
CA GLN A 188 -4.54 -0.44 -5.79
C GLN A 188 -5.75 -0.04 -6.64
N PRO A 189 -6.11 -0.83 -7.69
CA PRO A 189 -7.30 -0.63 -8.51
C PRO A 189 -8.58 -1.08 -7.77
N SER A 190 -8.80 -0.59 -6.56
CA SER A 190 -9.93 -0.92 -5.69
C SER A 190 -10.29 0.26 -4.81
N ALA A 191 -11.59 0.51 -4.64
CA ALA A 191 -12.08 1.53 -3.72
C ALA A 191 -12.08 1.06 -2.25
N GLU A 192 -12.08 -0.26 -2.03
CA GLU A 192 -12.21 -0.90 -0.72
C GLU A 192 -10.85 -1.21 -0.09
N THR A 193 -9.92 -1.77 -0.88
CA THR A 193 -8.61 -2.25 -0.39
C THR A 193 -7.44 -1.31 -0.75
N GLY A 194 -7.65 -0.39 -1.68
CA GLY A 194 -6.61 0.53 -2.13
C GLY A 194 -6.59 1.81 -1.31
N ASP A 195 -5.53 2.08 -0.57
CA ASP A 195 -5.37 3.34 0.16
C ASP A 195 -5.27 4.54 -0.79
N ARG A 196 -5.79 5.69 -0.35
CA ARG A 196 -5.71 6.94 -1.10
C ARG A 196 -4.33 7.58 -0.90
N ILE A 197 -3.58 7.68 -1.99
CA ILE A 197 -2.28 8.36 -2.05
C ILE A 197 -2.49 9.88 -2.04
N LEU A 198 -3.37 10.37 -2.92
CA LEU A 198 -3.68 11.79 -3.04
C LEU A 198 -5.08 12.04 -3.60
N GLN A 199 -5.49 13.30 -3.55
CA GLN A 199 -6.72 13.80 -4.17
C GLN A 199 -6.37 14.65 -5.39
N ILE A 200 -6.87 14.27 -6.56
CA ILE A 200 -6.71 15.01 -7.80
C ILE A 200 -7.91 15.96 -7.93
N PRO A 201 -7.73 17.29 -7.91
CA PRO A 201 -8.86 18.21 -7.92
C PRO A 201 -9.67 18.12 -9.22
N HIS A 202 -10.96 18.42 -9.15
CA HIS A 202 -11.81 18.56 -10.33
C HIS A 202 -11.20 19.54 -11.34
N GLY A 203 -11.27 19.22 -12.63
CA GLY A 203 -10.72 20.02 -13.72
C GLY A 203 -9.21 19.85 -13.95
N ALA A 204 -8.50 19.14 -13.05
CA ALA A 204 -7.09 18.84 -13.25
C ALA A 204 -6.87 17.91 -14.45
N THR A 205 -5.69 18.03 -15.08
CA THR A 205 -5.29 17.17 -16.19
C THR A 205 -4.31 16.12 -15.70
N VAL A 206 -4.55 14.86 -16.06
CA VAL A 206 -3.72 13.71 -15.69
C VAL A 206 -3.23 12.99 -16.94
N ARG A 207 -2.09 12.32 -16.80
CA ARG A 207 -1.58 11.44 -17.85
C ARG A 207 -2.01 10.01 -17.59
N VAL A 208 -2.74 9.42 -18.51
CA VAL A 208 -3.21 8.04 -18.45
C VAL A 208 -2.20 7.14 -19.13
N ASN A 209 -1.71 6.13 -18.41
CA ASN A 209 -0.68 5.23 -18.90
C ASN A 209 -1.27 3.90 -19.39
N ALA A 210 -1.96 3.19 -18.50
CA ALA A 210 -2.50 1.86 -18.78
C ALA A 210 -3.79 1.66 -18.02
N CYS A 211 -4.77 1.00 -18.64
CA CYS A 211 -6.04 0.71 -18.00
C CYS A 211 -6.28 -0.80 -17.95
N LEU A 212 -6.83 -1.25 -16.83
CA LEU A 212 -7.32 -2.61 -16.67
C LEU A 212 -8.61 -2.82 -17.48
N PRO A 213 -9.03 -4.09 -17.64
CA PRO A 213 -10.37 -4.39 -18.10
C PRO A 213 -11.44 -3.69 -17.27
N LYS A 214 -12.62 -3.49 -17.88
CA LYS A 214 -13.77 -2.92 -17.18
C LYS A 214 -14.14 -3.79 -15.99
N VAL A 215 -14.48 -3.14 -14.89
CA VAL A 215 -14.93 -3.83 -13.68
C VAL A 215 -16.36 -4.32 -13.91
N ALA A 216 -16.62 -5.59 -13.63
CA ALA A 216 -17.96 -6.18 -13.78
C ALA A 216 -18.99 -5.37 -12.97
N GLY A 217 -20.12 -5.02 -13.61
CA GLY A 217 -21.20 -4.27 -12.96
C GLY A 217 -20.93 -2.78 -12.71
N LYS A 218 -19.78 -2.23 -13.15
CA LYS A 218 -19.49 -0.79 -13.04
C LYS A 218 -19.27 -0.16 -14.42
N LYS A 219 -19.72 1.08 -14.58
CA LYS A 219 -19.44 1.89 -15.78
C LYS A 219 -18.05 2.52 -15.66
N GLY A 220 -17.01 1.72 -15.89
CA GLY A 220 -15.65 2.21 -15.91
C GLY A 220 -14.62 1.11 -15.70
N ARG A 221 -13.37 1.53 -15.70
CA ARG A 221 -12.19 0.69 -15.51
C ARG A 221 -11.21 1.43 -14.61
N TRP A 222 -10.28 0.69 -14.02
CA TRP A 222 -9.18 1.31 -13.29
C TRP A 222 -8.05 1.62 -14.26
N CYS A 223 -7.61 2.87 -14.23
CA CYS A 223 -6.49 3.35 -15.04
C CYS A 223 -5.35 3.77 -14.12
N ARG A 224 -4.15 3.39 -14.51
CA ARG A 224 -2.92 3.92 -13.95
C ARG A 224 -2.68 5.30 -14.53
N VAL A 225 -2.58 6.28 -13.65
CA VAL A 225 -2.45 7.71 -13.97
C VAL A 225 -1.27 8.31 -13.23
N ASP A 226 -0.65 9.29 -13.88
CA ASP A 226 0.36 10.15 -13.28
C ASP A 226 -0.18 11.56 -13.11
N TYR A 227 0.01 12.11 -11.91
CA TYR A 227 -0.36 13.46 -11.55
C TYR A 227 0.65 14.03 -10.55
N ASN A 228 1.23 15.20 -10.85
CA ASN A 228 2.20 15.89 -9.99
C ASN A 228 3.32 14.98 -9.46
N GLY A 229 3.90 14.15 -10.34
CA GLY A 229 4.99 13.22 -9.97
C GLY A 229 4.55 11.98 -9.20
N ASN A 230 3.26 11.84 -8.87
CA ASN A 230 2.71 10.67 -8.21
C ASN A 230 2.00 9.77 -9.23
N SER A 231 2.25 8.47 -9.11
CA SER A 231 1.63 7.45 -9.96
C SER A 231 0.74 6.55 -9.12
N GLY A 232 -0.46 6.29 -9.59
CA GLY A 232 -1.39 5.39 -8.89
C GLY A 232 -2.58 5.01 -9.76
N TRP A 233 -3.61 4.46 -9.12
CA TRP A 233 -4.83 4.01 -9.76
C TRP A 233 -5.95 5.02 -9.55
N ALA A 234 -6.59 5.45 -10.62
CA ALA A 234 -7.83 6.22 -10.58
C ALA A 234 -8.90 5.54 -11.42
N PHE A 235 -10.16 5.80 -11.07
CA PHE A 235 -11.28 5.22 -11.76
C PHE A 235 -11.65 6.06 -12.99
N ASP A 236 -11.64 5.43 -14.16
CA ASP A 236 -11.85 6.04 -15.48
C ASP A 236 -13.24 6.66 -15.66
N GLY A 237 -14.22 6.25 -14.85
CA GLY A 237 -15.57 6.84 -14.88
C GLY A 237 -15.61 8.33 -14.52
N PHE A 238 -14.53 8.86 -13.93
CA PHE A 238 -14.36 10.27 -13.61
C PHE A 238 -13.32 10.96 -14.52
N LEU A 239 -12.93 10.33 -15.62
CA LEU A 239 -12.00 10.89 -16.59
C LEU A 239 -12.73 11.24 -17.90
N ILE A 240 -12.39 12.41 -18.44
CA ILE A 240 -12.85 12.88 -19.76
C ILE A 240 -11.63 12.96 -20.66
N TYR A 241 -11.69 12.27 -21.80
CA TYR A 241 -10.65 12.25 -22.83
C TYR A 241 -10.93 13.28 -23.91
#